data_AF-A0A7G2K099-F1
#
_entry.id   AF-A0A7G2K099-F1
#
_cell.length_a   1.000
_cell.length_b   1.000
_cell.length_c   1.000
_cell.angle_alpha   90.00
_cell.angle_beta   90.00
_cell.angle_gamma   90.00
#
_symmetry.space_group_name_H-M   'P 1'
#
loop_
_entity.id
_entity.type
_entity.pdbx_description
1 polymer ?
#
loop_
_entity_poly.entity_id
_entity_poly.type
_entity_poly.pdbx_seq_one_letter_code
_entity_poly.pdbx_strand_id
1 'polypeptide(L)'
;LGAVISIVVYSQLTDPDIMLLAGAFLGMFVNGMLGGYGALMAEAYPTEARATAQNVLFNIGRAVGGFGPVVVGAVVLAYSFQTAIALLAIIYV
;
A
#
# COMPACT_ATOMS: atom_id res chain seq x y z
N LEU A 1 5.53 -6.80 -8.46
CA LEU A 1 5.02 -6.98 -9.84
C LEU A 1 3.49 -7.08 -9.91
N GLY A 2 2.85 -8.08 -9.30
CA GLY A 2 1.38 -8.21 -9.33
C GLY A 2 0.62 -6.97 -8.82
N ALA A 3 1.09 -6.35 -7.74
CA ALA A 3 0.53 -5.10 -7.20
C ALA A 3 0.71 -3.89 -8.14
N VAL A 4 1.85 -3.79 -8.83
CA VAL A 4 2.11 -2.71 -9.80
C VAL A 4 1.12 -2.78 -10.96
N ILE A 5 0.96 -3.98 -11.53
CA ILE A 5 0.08 -4.24 -12.66
C ILE A 5 -1.38 -3.95 -12.26
N SER A 6 -1.82 -4.40 -11.08
CA SER A 6 -3.19 -4.18 -10.63
C SER A 6 -3.50 -2.70 -10.37
N ILE A 7 -2.56 -1.91 -9.83
CA ILE A 7 -2.73 -0.45 -9.63
C ILE A 7 -2.87 0.27 -10.97
N VAL A 8 -2.00 -0.03 -11.93
CA VAL A 8 -2.03 0.62 -13.26
C VAL A 8 -3.33 0.29 -13.98
N VAL A 9 -3.74 -0.99 -13.99
CA VAL A 9 -5.01 -1.42 -14.59
C VAL A 9 -6.19 -0.76 -13.90
N TYR A 10 -6.23 -0.73 -12.57
CA TYR A 10 -7.31 -0.11 -11.80
C TYR A 10 -7.45 1.39 -12.10
N SER A 11 -6.33 2.11 -12.27
CA SER A 11 -6.33 3.56 -12.54
C SER A 11 -6.96 3.96 -13.88
N GLN A 12 -7.02 3.03 -14.84
CA GLN A 12 -7.56 3.26 -16.18
C GLN A 12 -9.04 2.86 -16.29
N LEU A 13 -9.59 2.19 -15.27
CA LEU A 13 -10.97 1.76 -15.25
C LEU A 13 -11.90 2.90 -14.85
N THR A 14 -13.02 3.02 -15.56
CA THR A 14 -14.07 4.01 -15.30
C THR A 14 -15.44 3.35 -15.07
N ASP A 15 -15.55 2.06 -15.37
CA ASP A 15 -16.78 1.28 -15.26
C ASP A 15 -16.92 0.71 -13.83
N PRO A 16 -18.01 1.04 -13.08
CA PRO A 16 -18.17 0.64 -11.68
C PRO A 16 -18.11 -0.86 -11.43
N ASP A 17 -18.68 -1.68 -12.32
CA ASP A 17 -18.77 -3.13 -12.14
C ASP A 17 -17.39 -3.78 -12.30
N ILE A 18 -16.60 -3.27 -13.26
CA ILE A 18 -15.23 -3.73 -13.50
C ILE A 18 -14.29 -3.24 -12.40
N MET A 19 -14.50 -2.03 -11.88
CA MET A 19 -13.74 -1.51 -10.74
C MET A 19 -13.96 -2.34 -9.47
N LEU A 20 -15.15 -2.88 -9.24
CA LEU A 20 -15.41 -3.76 -8.09
C LEU A 20 -14.54 -5.02 -8.15
N LEU A 21 -14.52 -5.70 -9.31
CA LEU A 21 -13.73 -6.90 -9.51
C LEU A 21 -12.21 -6.60 -9.48
N ALA A 22 -11.78 -5.56 -10.18
CA ALA A 22 -10.39 -5.14 -10.21
C ALA A 22 -9.91 -4.70 -8.80
N GLY A 23 -10.77 -4.08 -8.01
CA GLY A 23 -10.51 -3.71 -6.62
C GLY A 23 -10.27 -4.92 -5.72
N ALA A 24 -10.96 -6.03 -5.95
CA ALA A 24 -10.73 -7.28 -5.21
C ALA A 24 -9.32 -7.85 -5.49
N PHE A 25 -8.90 -7.87 -6.76
CA PHE A 25 -7.55 -8.30 -7.13
C PHE A 25 -6.48 -7.33 -6.64
N LEU A 26 -6.72 -6.03 -6.76
CA LEU A 26 -5.86 -4.99 -6.20
C LEU A 26 -5.65 -5.22 -4.69
N GLY A 27 -6.75 -5.39 -3.94
CA GLY A 27 -6.71 -5.67 -2.51
C GLY A 27 -5.94 -6.93 -2.16
N MET A 28 -6.14 -8.01 -2.92
CA MET A 28 -5.40 -9.27 -2.76
C MET A 28 -3.89 -9.09 -2.96
N PHE A 29 -3.48 -8.43 -4.06
CA PHE A 29 -2.06 -8.26 -4.36
C PHE A 29 -1.36 -7.28 -3.41
N VAL A 30 -2.02 -6.20 -3.02
CA VAL A 30 -1.46 -5.20 -2.10
C VAL A 30 -1.37 -5.76 -0.68
N ASN A 31 -2.43 -6.39 -0.16
CA ASN A 31 -2.40 -6.98 1.18
C ASN A 31 -1.57 -8.26 1.26
N GLY A 32 -1.48 -9.02 0.16
CA GLY A 32 -0.67 -10.24 0.09
C GLY A 32 0.82 -9.98 0.33
N MET A 33 1.33 -8.79 -0.02
CA MET A 33 2.73 -8.42 0.27
C MET A 33 3.00 -8.23 1.78
N LEU A 34 2.04 -7.74 2.56
CA LEU A 34 2.21 -7.51 4.00
C LEU A 34 2.48 -8.81 4.79
N GLY A 35 1.89 -9.93 4.36
CA GLY A 35 2.11 -11.24 4.98
C GLY A 35 3.56 -11.72 4.91
N GLY A 36 4.25 -11.44 3.80
CA GLY A 36 5.66 -11.81 3.61
C GLY A 36 6.61 -10.98 4.48
N TYR A 37 6.36 -9.67 4.61
CA TYR A 37 7.18 -8.80 5.47
C TYR A 37 7.08 -9.16 6.95
N GLY A 38 5.91 -9.60 7.42
CA GLY A 38 5.71 -10.05 8.80
C GLY A 38 6.55 -11.28 9.16
N ALA A 39 6.64 -12.24 8.24
CA ALA A 39 7.44 -13.46 8.42
C ALA A 39 8.96 -13.15 8.43
N LEU A 40 9.43 -12.32 7.49
CA LEU A 40 10.84 -11.92 7.42
C LEU A 40 11.28 -11.10 8.66
N MET A 41 10.42 -10.20 9.15
CA MET A 41 10.70 -9.45 10.37
C MET A 41 10.73 -10.35 11.61
N ALA A 42 9.94 -11.43 11.66
CA ALA A 42 9.97 -12.37 12.78
C ALA A 42 11.33 -13.08 12.87
N GLU A 43 11.94 -13.47 11.75
CA GLU A 43 13.23 -14.16 11.76
C GLU A 43 14.42 -13.25 12.11
N ALA A 44 14.32 -11.94 11.84
CA ALA A 44 15.39 -10.99 12.11
C ALA A 44 15.58 -10.63 13.59
N TYR A 45 14.60 -10.93 14.45
CA TYR A 45 14.63 -10.55 15.87
C TYR A 45 14.56 -11.76 16.82
N PRO A 46 15.31 -11.73 17.96
CA PRO A 46 15.24 -12.73 19.01
C PRO A 46 13.81 -12.91 19.53
N THR A 47 13.48 -14.14 19.96
CA THR A 47 12.14 -14.53 20.42
C THR A 47 11.59 -13.64 21.52
N GLU A 48 12.44 -13.12 22.42
CA GLU A 48 11.99 -12.25 23.51
C GLU A 48 11.59 -10.85 23.04
N ALA A 49 12.21 -10.34 21.97
CA ALA A 49 12.01 -8.97 21.48
C ALA A 49 11.09 -8.88 20.25
N ARG A 50 10.78 -10.01 19.60
CA ARG A 50 10.01 -10.09 18.35
C ARG A 50 8.66 -9.40 18.41
N ALA A 51 7.88 -9.65 19.47
CA ALA A 51 6.57 -9.05 19.64
C ALA A 51 6.65 -7.53 19.76
N THR A 52 7.59 -7.01 20.55
CA THR A 52 7.79 -5.56 20.74
C THR A 52 8.32 -4.91 19.47
N ALA A 53 9.31 -5.51 18.81
CA ALA A 53 9.88 -5.00 17.56
C ALA A 53 8.83 -4.92 16.44
N GLN A 54 8.04 -5.98 16.25
CA GLN A 54 6.94 -5.96 15.28
C GLN A 54 5.89 -4.90 15.62
N ASN A 55 5.47 -4.79 16.89
CA ASN A 55 4.44 -3.81 17.29
C ASN A 55 4.93 -2.36 17.10
N VAL A 56 6.18 -2.07 17.47
CA VAL A 56 6.79 -0.75 17.30
C VAL A 56 6.93 -0.40 15.83
N LEU A 57 7.48 -1.29 15.00
CA LEU A 57 7.63 -1.07 13.56
C LEU A 57 6.27 -0.85 12.88
N PHE A 58 5.27 -1.66 13.21
CA PHE A 58 3.94 -1.56 12.63
C PHE A 58 3.20 -0.29 13.06
N ASN A 59 3.30 0.09 14.34
CA ASN A 59 2.67 1.31 14.83
C ASN A 59 3.35 2.58 14.31
N ILE A 60 4.69 2.60 14.19
CA ILE A 60 5.40 3.71 13.57
C ILE A 60 5.02 3.82 12.09
N GLY A 61 5.01 2.69 11.37
CA GLY A 61 4.56 2.64 9.97
C GLY A 61 3.12 3.14 9.81
N ARG A 62 2.21 2.78 10.72
CA ARG A 62 0.84 3.32 10.75
C ARG A 62 0.78 4.80 11.11
N ALA A 63 1.61 5.28 12.03
CA ALA A 63 1.65 6.68 12.42
C ALA A 63 2.09 7.57 11.24
N VAL A 64 3.14 7.15 10.52
CA VAL A 64 3.61 7.87 9.32
C VAL A 64 2.65 7.67 8.15
N GLY A 65 2.19 6.45 7.90
CA GLY A 65 1.25 6.11 6.82
C GLY A 65 -0.14 6.75 6.99
N GLY A 66 -0.53 7.07 8.23
CA GLY A 66 -1.77 7.79 8.54
C GLY A 66 -1.83 9.19 7.95
N PHE A 67 -0.69 9.80 7.62
CA PHE A 67 -0.63 11.07 6.89
C PHE A 67 -0.85 10.92 5.38
N GLY A 68 -0.94 9.69 4.86
CA GLY A 68 -1.14 9.38 3.45
C GLY A 68 -2.30 10.14 2.79
N PRO A 69 -3.52 10.14 3.37
CA PRO A 69 -4.65 10.89 2.80
C PRO A 69 -4.41 12.40 2.72
N VAL A 70 -3.71 12.99 3.68
CA VAL A 70 -3.39 14.43 3.69
C VAL A 70 -2.41 14.77 2.57
N VAL A 71 -1.36 13.95 2.40
CA VAL A 71 -0.36 14.14 1.34
C VAL A 71 -1.00 13.92 -0.05
N VAL A 72 -1.78 12.86 -0.22
CA VAL A 72 -2.51 12.59 -1.47
C VAL A 72 -3.48 13.73 -1.78
N GLY A 73 -4.26 14.20 -0.80
CA GLY A 73 -5.15 15.34 -0.97
C GLY A 73 -4.43 16.62 -1.39
N ALA A 74 -3.29 16.94 -0.76
CA ALA A 74 -2.48 18.10 -1.12
C ALA A 74 -1.93 18.02 -2.55
N VAL A 75 -1.48 16.83 -2.98
CA VAL A 75 -0.99 16.59 -4.35
C VAL A 75 -2.11 16.71 -5.39
N VAL A 76 -3.30 16.19 -5.08
CA VAL A 76 -4.47 16.30 -5.97
C VAL A 76 -4.86 17.77 -6.15
N LEU A 77 -4.87 18.55 -5.08
CA LEU A 77 -5.21 19.98 -5.12
C LEU A 77 -4.18 20.81 -5.89
N ALA A 78 -2.89 20.44 -5.81
CA ALA A 78 -1.80 21.18 -6.46
C ALA A 78 -1.59 20.79 -7.94
N TYR A 79 -1.86 19.53 -8.31
CA TYR A 79 -1.58 19.00 -9.65
C TYR A 79 -2.82 18.39 -10.30
N SER A 80 -3.12 17.12 -9.99
CA SER A 80 -4.27 16.39 -10.53
C SER A 80 -4.41 15.02 -9.85
N PHE A 81 -5.58 14.38 -10.02
CA PHE A 81 -5.83 13.00 -9.58
C PHE A 81 -4.90 11.98 -10.24
N GLN A 82 -4.62 12.13 -11.53
CA GLN A 82 -3.72 11.23 -12.27
C GLN A 82 -2.29 11.29 -11.75
N THR A 83 -1.79 12.48 -11.41
CA THR A 83 -0.46 12.66 -10.84
C THR A 83 -0.33 12.00 -9.47
N ALA A 84 -1.37 12.08 -8.63
CA ALA A 84 -1.39 11.44 -7.32
C ALA A 84 -1.33 9.90 -7.42
N ILE A 85 -2.09 9.30 -8.35
CA ILE A 85 -2.08 7.85 -8.57
C ILE A 85 -0.74 7.39 -9.16
N ALA A 86 -0.16 8.15 -10.10
CA ALA A 86 1.15 7.86 -10.67
C ALA A 86 2.27 7.89 -9.60
N LEU A 87 2.23 8.84 -8.66
CA LEU A 87 3.17 8.90 -7.54
C LEU A 87 3.03 7.69 -6.60
N LEU A 88 1.81 7.22 -6.34
CA LEU A 88 1.60 6.02 -5.54
C LEU A 88 2.16 4.76 -6.21
N ALA A 89 2.12 4.68 -7.54
CA ALA A 89 2.67 3.55 -8.28
C ALA A 89 4.21 3.44 -8.16
N ILE A 90 4.92 4.56 -7.95
CA ILE A 90 6.40 4.58 -7.78
C ILE A 90 6.83 3.81 -6.52
N ILE A 91 6.01 3.76 -5.46
CA ILE A 91 6.34 3.04 -4.21
C ILE A 91 6.51 1.53 -4.44
N TYR A 92 5.95 1.01 -5.54
CA TYR A 92 5.95 -0.41 -5.87
C TYR A 92 7.03 -0.82 -6.89
N VAL A 93 7.88 0.11 -7.33
CA VAL A 93 9.09 -0.13 -8.15
C VAL A 93 10.29 -0.26 -7.23
#